data_AF-A0A836SHD3-F1
#
_entry.id   AF-A0A836SHD3-F1
#
_cell.length_a   1.000
_cell.length_b   1.000
_cell.length_c   1.000
_cell.angle_alpha   90.00
_cell.angle_beta   90.00
_cell.angle_gamma   90.00
#
_symmetry.space_group_name_H-M   'P 1'
#
loop_
_entity.id
_entity.type
_entity.pdbx_description
1 polymer ?
#
loop_
_entity_poly.entity_id
_entity_poly.type
_entity_poly.pdbx_seq_one_letter_code
_entity_poly.pdbx_strand_id
1 'polypeptide(L)'
;MDKKIIQAYLWQEIIRMGFSPSSDKDKKSWLRQYGKSLKDFWKMADYPKHPTVENGNFKGSLDAASNLNLMLEYSISKSSKFAVQFLYNLNGKFELMWVHDVDDQYFNFPNSLFIMEHNKRNIALREFKPNDIESVIDGLLCHPVVHQHIESPIDKHEIRIGSGIENAFLFLFQLRYQLCPFPDKRTAERDILINLFQNAIRKKETITINELMG
;
A
#
# COMPACT_ATOMS: atom_id res chain seq x y z
N MET A 1 18.07 2.60 22.23
CA MET A 1 17.89 3.72 21.28
C MET A 1 16.50 4.32 21.45
N ASP A 2 16.30 5.60 21.08
CA ASP A 2 14.95 6.21 21.08
C ASP A 2 13.98 5.37 20.23
N LYS A 3 12.81 5.09 20.77
CA LYS A 3 11.77 4.27 20.13
C LYS A 3 11.35 4.86 18.77
N LYS A 4 11.21 6.17 18.65
CA LYS A 4 10.81 6.84 17.40
C LYS A 4 11.87 6.68 16.31
N ILE A 5 13.15 6.68 16.68
CA ILE A 5 14.24 6.43 15.73
C ILE A 5 14.17 4.98 15.22
N ILE A 6 13.95 4.00 16.10
CA ILE A 6 13.76 2.59 15.69
C ILE A 6 12.59 2.49 14.70
N GLN A 7 11.43 3.06 15.07
CA GLN A 7 10.23 3.02 14.24
C GLN A 7 10.43 3.70 12.87
N ALA A 8 11.16 4.82 12.80
CA ALA A 8 11.47 5.49 11.55
C ALA A 8 12.32 4.61 10.60
N TYR A 9 13.34 3.91 11.13
CA TYR A 9 14.11 2.97 10.33
C TYR A 9 13.27 1.77 9.87
N LEU A 10 12.43 1.22 10.75
CA LEU A 10 11.54 0.12 10.40
C LEU A 10 10.54 0.52 9.31
N TRP A 11 9.97 1.72 9.41
CA TRP A 11 9.05 2.28 8.43
C TRP A 11 9.69 2.30 7.03
N GLN A 12 10.91 2.83 6.92
CA GLN A 12 11.64 2.81 5.64
C GLN A 12 11.99 1.39 5.19
N GLU A 13 12.38 0.52 6.10
CA GLU A 13 12.78 -0.84 5.77
C GLU A 13 11.61 -1.64 5.20
N ILE A 14 10.43 -1.51 5.79
CA ILE A 14 9.19 -2.15 5.32
C ILE A 14 8.82 -1.64 3.93
N ILE A 15 8.88 -0.32 3.69
CA ILE A 15 8.66 0.26 2.35
C ILE A 15 9.65 -0.30 1.32
N ARG A 16 10.93 -0.38 1.69
CA ARG A 16 11.98 -0.92 0.82
C ARG A 16 11.74 -2.39 0.48
N MET A 17 11.33 -3.20 1.46
CA MET A 17 11.19 -4.64 1.29
C MET A 17 9.91 -5.04 0.54
N GLY A 18 8.77 -4.41 0.83
CA GLY A 18 7.47 -4.81 0.26
C GLY A 18 6.95 -3.92 -0.87
N PHE A 19 7.33 -2.65 -0.88
CA PHE A 19 6.64 -1.62 -1.65
C PHE A 19 7.56 -0.82 -2.57
N SER A 20 8.76 -1.34 -2.86
CA SER A 20 9.75 -0.67 -3.73
C SER A 20 10.29 -1.60 -4.83
N PRO A 21 9.43 -2.16 -5.70
CA PRO A 21 9.88 -2.99 -6.81
C PRO A 21 10.85 -2.20 -7.73
N SER A 22 12.02 -2.76 -7.98
CA SER A 22 13.14 -2.03 -8.60
C SER A 22 13.07 -2.03 -10.13
N SER A 23 12.81 -3.18 -10.76
CA SER A 23 12.74 -3.29 -12.22
C SER A 23 11.31 -3.22 -12.75
N ASP A 24 11.14 -2.89 -14.03
CA ASP A 24 9.81 -2.92 -14.66
C ASP A 24 9.19 -4.32 -14.67
N LYS A 25 10.02 -5.37 -14.71
CA LYS A 25 9.58 -6.75 -14.55
C LYS A 25 8.98 -6.96 -13.16
N ASP A 26 9.64 -6.47 -12.12
CA ASP A 26 9.17 -6.59 -10.73
C ASP A 26 7.90 -5.77 -10.53
N LYS A 27 7.83 -4.55 -11.07
CA LYS A 27 6.61 -3.72 -11.06
C LYS A 27 5.43 -4.45 -11.71
N LYS A 28 5.63 -5.05 -12.90
CA LYS A 28 4.59 -5.86 -13.57
C LYS A 28 4.17 -7.05 -12.72
N SER A 29 5.11 -7.77 -12.13
CA SER A 29 4.81 -8.93 -11.27
C SER A 29 4.03 -8.50 -10.03
N TRP A 30 4.43 -7.38 -9.41
CA TRP A 30 3.78 -6.83 -8.23
C TRP A 30 2.34 -6.46 -8.55
N LEU A 31 2.10 -5.70 -9.64
CA LEU A 31 0.75 -5.28 -10.03
C LEU A 31 -0.14 -6.46 -10.46
N ARG A 32 0.44 -7.49 -11.08
CA ARG A 32 -0.28 -8.73 -11.39
C ARG A 32 -0.70 -9.48 -10.13
N GLN A 33 0.21 -9.63 -9.17
CA GLN A 33 -0.09 -10.31 -7.91
C GLN A 33 -1.08 -9.49 -7.08
N TYR A 34 -0.95 -8.17 -7.08
CA TYR A 34 -1.92 -7.26 -6.49
C TYR A 34 -3.32 -7.50 -7.05
N GLY A 35 -3.48 -7.50 -8.38
CA GLY A 35 -4.76 -7.82 -9.03
C GLY A 35 -5.31 -9.19 -8.62
N LYS A 36 -4.47 -10.23 -8.57
CA LYS A 36 -4.90 -11.56 -8.11
C LYS A 36 -5.35 -11.56 -6.65
N SER A 37 -4.55 -10.97 -5.77
CA SER A 37 -4.81 -10.92 -4.34
C SER A 37 -6.10 -10.18 -4.01
N LEU A 38 -6.51 -9.19 -4.82
CA LEU A 38 -7.79 -8.49 -4.65
C LEU A 38 -8.96 -9.44 -4.83
N LYS A 39 -8.92 -10.35 -5.82
CA LYS A 39 -10.00 -11.31 -6.03
C LYS A 39 -10.25 -12.14 -4.77
N ASP A 40 -9.19 -12.73 -4.24
CA ASP A 40 -9.30 -13.63 -3.08
C ASP A 40 -9.58 -12.83 -1.80
N PHE A 41 -8.91 -11.69 -1.61
CA PHE A 41 -9.04 -10.87 -0.41
C PHE A 41 -10.43 -10.22 -0.32
N TRP A 42 -10.89 -9.55 -1.38
CA TRP A 42 -12.19 -8.90 -1.46
C TRP A 42 -13.35 -9.82 -1.88
N LYS A 43 -13.08 -11.11 -2.14
CA LYS A 43 -14.06 -12.09 -2.64
C LYS A 43 -14.80 -11.59 -3.90
N MET A 44 -14.03 -11.09 -4.87
CA MET A 44 -14.59 -10.63 -6.15
C MET A 44 -14.96 -11.83 -7.02
N ALA A 45 -15.98 -11.67 -7.87
CA ALA A 45 -16.38 -12.72 -8.82
C ALA A 45 -15.26 -13.00 -9.84
N ASP A 46 -14.69 -11.93 -10.40
CA ASP A 46 -13.70 -11.98 -11.46
C ASP A 46 -12.35 -11.42 -11.04
N TYR A 47 -11.31 -11.83 -11.77
CA TYR A 47 -10.00 -11.20 -11.64
C TYR A 47 -10.03 -9.81 -12.26
N PRO A 48 -9.43 -8.79 -11.60
CA PRO A 48 -9.17 -7.52 -12.25
C PRO A 48 -8.40 -7.71 -13.56
N LYS A 49 -8.63 -6.80 -14.51
CA LYS A 49 -7.88 -6.79 -15.77
C LYS A 49 -6.39 -6.69 -15.50
N HIS A 50 -5.60 -7.37 -16.33
CA HIS A 50 -4.15 -7.28 -16.22
C HIS A 50 -3.69 -5.82 -16.45
N PRO A 51 -2.70 -5.35 -15.66
CA PRO A 51 -2.16 -4.02 -15.85
C PRO A 51 -1.49 -3.91 -17.23
N THR A 52 -1.70 -2.78 -17.89
CA THR A 52 -1.08 -2.43 -19.17
C THR A 52 0.07 -1.45 -18.96
N VAL A 53 0.90 -1.27 -19.99
CA VAL A 53 1.92 -0.23 -20.01
C VAL A 53 1.67 0.64 -21.23
N GLU A 54 1.43 1.93 -21.01
CA GLU A 54 1.14 2.93 -22.04
C GLU A 54 2.02 4.15 -21.82
N ASN A 55 2.76 4.57 -22.84
CA ASN A 55 3.67 5.72 -22.75
C ASN A 55 4.65 5.65 -21.56
N GLY A 56 5.10 4.45 -21.21
CA GLY A 56 6.00 4.20 -20.07
C GLY A 56 5.31 4.15 -18.70
N ASN A 57 4.00 4.40 -18.63
CA ASN A 57 3.23 4.35 -17.38
C ASN A 57 2.53 2.99 -17.24
N PHE A 58 2.60 2.41 -16.04
CA PHE A 58 1.78 1.26 -15.67
C PHE A 58 0.36 1.73 -15.39
N LYS A 59 -0.64 1.08 -16.01
CA LYS A 59 -2.04 1.39 -15.79
C LYS A 59 -2.83 0.16 -15.42
N GLY A 60 -3.88 0.35 -14.63
CA GLY A 60 -4.83 -0.71 -14.33
C GLY A 60 -6.13 -0.17 -13.78
N SER A 61 -7.15 -1.01 -13.84
CA SER A 61 -8.49 -0.71 -13.35
C SER A 61 -8.98 -1.83 -12.46
N LEU A 62 -9.59 -1.48 -11.34
CA LEU A 62 -10.25 -2.40 -10.41
C LEU A 62 -11.74 -2.08 -10.42
N ASP A 63 -12.54 -3.04 -10.82
CA ASP A 63 -13.99 -2.92 -10.73
C ASP A 63 -14.47 -3.62 -9.46
N ALA A 64 -14.71 -2.84 -8.41
CA ALA A 64 -15.26 -3.35 -7.14
C ALA A 64 -16.79 -3.18 -7.07
N ALA A 65 -17.47 -3.07 -8.22
CA ALA A 65 -18.89 -2.75 -8.30
C ALA A 65 -19.79 -3.68 -7.48
N SER A 66 -19.41 -4.94 -7.25
CA SER A 66 -20.27 -5.89 -6.53
C SER A 66 -20.36 -5.67 -5.02
N ASN A 67 -19.35 -5.06 -4.38
CA ASN A 67 -19.31 -4.89 -2.91
C ASN A 67 -19.22 -3.43 -2.46
N LEU A 68 -18.64 -2.54 -3.27
CA LEU A 68 -18.38 -1.14 -2.89
C LEU A 68 -19.02 -0.11 -3.84
N ASN A 69 -19.58 -0.56 -4.97
CA ASN A 69 -20.05 0.31 -6.06
C ASN A 69 -19.01 1.37 -6.50
N LEU A 70 -17.72 0.99 -6.46
CA LEU A 70 -16.59 1.83 -6.85
C LEU A 70 -15.76 1.14 -7.93
N MET A 71 -15.27 1.94 -8.86
CA MET A 71 -14.20 1.58 -9.78
C MET A 71 -12.97 2.42 -9.43
N LEU A 72 -11.80 1.79 -9.44
CA LEU A 72 -10.52 2.44 -9.21
C LEU A 72 -9.69 2.36 -10.47
N GLU A 73 -9.12 3.47 -10.89
CA GLU A 73 -8.14 3.49 -11.98
C GLU A 73 -6.83 4.04 -11.45
N TYR A 74 -5.71 3.41 -11.78
CA TYR A 74 -4.39 3.90 -11.39
C TYR A 74 -3.48 4.07 -12.59
N SER A 75 -2.59 5.05 -12.50
CA SER A 75 -1.47 5.23 -13.42
C SER A 75 -0.20 5.51 -12.63
N ILE A 76 0.87 4.76 -12.90
CA ILE A 76 2.14 4.84 -12.19
C ILE A 76 3.24 5.09 -13.23
N SER A 77 3.84 6.27 -13.19
CA SER A 77 5.07 6.56 -13.95
C SER A 77 6.30 6.04 -13.21
N LYS A 78 6.33 6.23 -11.89
CA LYS A 78 7.35 5.72 -10.95
C LYS A 78 6.74 5.72 -9.54
N SER A 79 7.43 5.12 -8.56
CA SER A 79 6.89 5.02 -7.20
C SER A 79 6.45 6.36 -6.62
N SER A 80 7.18 7.44 -6.91
CA SER A 80 6.93 8.82 -6.46
C SER A 80 6.09 9.67 -7.41
N LYS A 81 5.61 9.13 -8.53
CA LYS A 81 4.76 9.85 -9.49
C LYS A 81 3.65 8.96 -10.01
N PHE A 82 2.46 9.14 -9.46
CA PHE A 82 1.31 8.28 -9.73
C PHE A 82 0.00 9.00 -9.43
N ALA A 83 -1.06 8.53 -10.08
CA ALA A 83 -2.42 8.93 -9.80
C ALA A 83 -3.30 7.70 -9.54
N VAL A 84 -4.27 7.83 -8.63
CA VAL A 84 -5.37 6.88 -8.44
C VAL A 84 -6.68 7.63 -8.41
N GLN A 85 -7.60 7.24 -9.29
CA GLN A 85 -8.91 7.83 -9.44
C GLN A 85 -9.97 6.89 -8.89
N PHE A 86 -10.93 7.48 -8.18
CA PHE A 86 -12.10 6.81 -7.63
C PHE A 86 -13.28 7.23 -8.48
N LEU A 87 -13.90 6.27 -9.13
CA LEU A 87 -15.05 6.45 -9.99
C LEU A 87 -16.25 5.76 -9.34
N TYR A 88 -17.42 6.40 -9.35
CA TYR A 88 -18.66 5.81 -8.85
C TYR A 88 -19.65 5.62 -9.99
N ASN A 89 -20.43 4.55 -9.93
CA ASN A 89 -21.44 4.29 -10.96
C ASN A 89 -22.72 5.06 -10.65
N LEU A 90 -23.07 6.00 -11.53
CA LEU A 90 -24.32 6.73 -11.54
C LEU A 90 -25.07 6.45 -12.85
N ASN A 91 -26.19 5.74 -12.77
CA ASN A 91 -27.06 5.44 -13.92
C ASN A 91 -26.34 4.76 -15.10
N GLY A 92 -25.40 3.85 -14.80
CA GLY A 92 -24.64 3.12 -15.82
C GLY A 92 -23.45 3.90 -16.39
N LYS A 93 -23.14 5.07 -15.85
CA LYS A 93 -21.94 5.86 -16.16
C LYS A 93 -21.03 5.93 -14.96
N PHE A 94 -19.73 5.81 -15.19
CA PHE A 94 -18.73 6.05 -14.16
C PHE A 94 -18.36 7.53 -14.14
N GLU A 95 -18.59 8.18 -13.00
CA GLU A 95 -18.30 9.58 -12.77
C GLU A 95 -17.13 9.71 -11.79
N LEU A 96 -16.29 10.73 -11.98
CA LEU A 96 -15.15 10.98 -11.10
C LEU A 96 -15.63 11.44 -9.72
N MET A 97 -15.27 10.68 -8.69
CA MET A 97 -15.54 11.01 -7.30
C MET A 97 -14.36 11.75 -6.66
N TRP A 98 -13.16 11.20 -6.81
CA TRP A 98 -11.96 11.66 -6.11
C TRP A 98 -10.68 11.20 -6.82
N VAL A 99 -9.59 11.94 -6.64
CA VAL A 99 -8.26 11.62 -7.19
C VAL A 99 -7.19 11.82 -6.12
N HIS A 100 -6.35 10.80 -5.95
CA HIS A 100 -5.02 10.94 -5.34
C HIS A 100 -4.01 11.17 -6.46
N ASP A 101 -3.34 12.31 -6.48
CA ASP A 101 -2.30 12.61 -7.45
C ASP A 101 -1.01 13.00 -6.74
N VAL A 102 0.09 12.34 -7.08
CA VAL A 102 1.42 12.58 -6.52
C VAL A 102 2.35 12.95 -7.66
N ASP A 103 2.91 14.16 -7.59
CA ASP A 103 3.93 14.64 -8.53
C ASP A 103 5.23 14.97 -7.79
N ASP A 104 6.33 14.37 -8.24
CA ASP A 104 7.65 14.58 -7.66
C ASP A 104 8.41 15.79 -8.22
N GLN A 105 7.70 16.65 -8.94
CA GLN A 105 8.18 17.99 -9.31
C GLN A 105 8.23 18.96 -8.12
N TYR A 106 7.47 18.70 -7.06
CA TYR A 106 7.40 19.55 -5.88
C TYR A 106 8.26 19.00 -4.73
N PHE A 107 8.53 19.86 -3.73
CA PHE A 107 9.32 19.45 -2.57
C PHE A 107 8.67 18.26 -1.87
N ASN A 108 9.43 17.18 -1.81
CA ASN A 108 9.10 16.00 -1.04
C ASN A 108 10.05 15.94 0.16
N PHE A 109 9.51 15.68 1.35
CA PHE A 109 10.30 15.63 2.56
C PHE A 109 11.33 14.49 2.46
N PRO A 110 12.64 14.77 2.58
CA PRO A 110 13.67 13.78 2.33
C PRO A 110 13.87 12.87 3.55
N ASN A 111 12.86 12.06 3.85
CA ASN A 111 12.83 11.15 4.99
C ASN A 111 14.10 10.29 5.07
N SER A 112 14.62 9.84 3.92
CA SER A 112 15.86 9.07 3.84
C SER A 112 17.08 9.86 4.25
N LEU A 113 17.20 11.15 3.89
CA LEU A 113 18.32 11.99 4.32
C LEU A 113 18.32 12.14 5.85
N PHE A 114 17.18 12.50 6.44
CA PHE A 114 17.05 12.63 7.90
C PHE A 114 17.41 11.33 8.63
N ILE A 115 16.96 10.21 8.10
CA ILE A 115 17.24 8.89 8.66
C ILE A 115 18.70 8.48 8.46
N MET A 116 19.34 8.84 7.34
CA MET A 116 20.76 8.55 7.09
C MET A 116 21.69 9.37 7.99
N GLU A 117 21.36 10.62 8.31
CA GLU A 117 22.15 11.47 9.21
C GLU A 117 22.34 10.86 10.61
N HIS A 118 21.37 10.08 11.08
CA HIS A 118 21.50 9.37 12.36
C HIS A 118 22.43 8.15 12.31
N ASN A 119 22.71 7.60 11.11
CA ASN A 119 23.55 6.41 10.84
C ASN A 119 23.37 5.23 11.83
N LYS A 120 22.13 5.01 12.29
CA LYS A 120 21.77 4.02 13.32
C LYS A 120 20.93 2.86 12.77
N ARG A 121 20.83 2.73 11.44
CA ARG A 121 20.00 1.70 10.79
C ARG A 121 20.30 0.29 11.30
N ASN A 122 21.57 -0.12 11.28
CA ASN A 122 21.96 -1.47 11.67
C ASN A 122 21.66 -1.76 13.15
N ILE A 123 21.76 -0.74 14.01
CA ILE A 123 21.41 -0.83 15.43
C ILE A 123 19.88 -0.97 15.57
N ALA A 124 19.09 -0.18 14.83
CA ALA A 124 17.64 -0.22 14.84
C ALA A 124 17.08 -1.58 14.44
N LEU A 125 17.57 -2.12 13.32
CA LEU A 125 17.11 -3.41 12.78
C LEU A 125 17.54 -4.60 13.66
N ARG A 126 18.51 -4.42 14.56
CA ARG A 126 18.92 -5.44 15.53
C ARG A 126 18.14 -5.35 16.85
N GLU A 127 17.83 -4.14 17.29
CA GLU A 127 17.32 -3.88 18.65
C GLU A 127 15.80 -3.71 18.73
N PHE A 128 15.09 -3.71 17.60
CA PHE A 128 13.64 -3.53 17.60
C PHE A 128 12.92 -4.65 18.36
N LYS A 129 11.83 -4.26 19.04
CA LYS A 129 10.93 -5.17 19.73
C LYS A 129 9.71 -5.49 18.86
N PRO A 130 9.00 -6.61 19.09
CA PRO A 130 7.79 -6.95 18.33
C PRO A 130 6.78 -5.79 18.23
N ASN A 131 6.53 -5.10 19.35
CA ASN A 131 5.61 -3.96 19.39
C ASN A 131 6.05 -2.76 18.53
N ASP A 132 7.34 -2.66 18.17
CA ASP A 132 7.81 -1.62 17.26
C ASP A 132 7.38 -1.92 15.82
N ILE A 133 7.45 -3.18 15.38
CA ILE A 133 6.93 -3.62 14.07
C ILE A 133 5.43 -3.46 14.02
N GLU A 134 4.72 -3.93 15.05
CA GLU A 134 3.27 -3.80 15.15
C GLU A 134 2.83 -2.35 14.99
N SER A 135 3.44 -1.43 15.76
CA SER A 135 3.13 -0.01 15.69
C SER A 135 3.44 0.60 14.32
N VAL A 136 4.48 0.12 13.63
CA VAL A 136 4.81 0.61 12.29
C VAL A 136 3.84 0.05 11.26
N ILE A 137 3.48 -1.24 11.31
CA ILE A 137 2.45 -1.82 10.44
C ILE A 137 1.11 -1.14 10.64
N ASP A 138 0.73 -0.87 11.90
CA ASP A 138 -0.49 -0.15 12.21
C ASP A 138 -0.46 1.26 11.62
N GLY A 139 0.59 2.04 11.90
CA GLY A 139 0.72 3.39 11.39
C GLY A 139 0.92 3.48 9.87
N LEU A 140 1.43 2.42 9.24
CA LEU A 140 1.72 2.35 7.81
C LEU A 140 0.55 1.80 7.01
N LEU A 141 -0.30 0.92 7.55
CA LEU A 141 -1.29 0.17 6.77
C LEU A 141 -2.69 0.17 7.39
N CYS A 142 -2.81 -0.06 8.70
CA CYS A 142 -4.10 -0.26 9.36
C CYS A 142 -4.77 1.07 9.74
N HIS A 143 -3.98 2.03 10.20
CA HIS A 143 -4.37 3.37 10.60
C HIS A 143 -3.32 4.37 10.10
N PRO A 144 -3.31 4.67 8.80
CA PRO A 144 -2.32 5.58 8.22
C PRO A 144 -2.31 6.91 8.97
N VAL A 145 -1.13 7.38 9.38
CA VAL A 145 -1.00 8.59 10.24
C VAL A 145 -1.73 9.80 9.65
N VAL A 146 -1.64 9.97 8.34
CA VAL A 146 -2.34 11.00 7.58
C VAL A 146 -3.33 10.30 6.68
N HIS A 147 -4.63 10.41 6.98
CA HIS A 147 -5.68 9.71 6.23
C HIS A 147 -6.94 10.55 6.02
N GLN A 148 -7.71 10.14 5.02
CA GLN A 148 -9.05 10.65 4.72
C GLN A 148 -10.09 9.57 5.00
N HIS A 149 -11.27 9.99 5.46
CA HIS A 149 -12.42 9.13 5.62
C HIS A 149 -13.31 9.17 4.37
N ILE A 150 -13.83 8.01 3.96
CA ILE A 150 -14.90 7.91 2.96
C ILE A 150 -16.18 7.49 3.70
N GLU A 151 -17.16 8.39 3.77
CA GLU A 151 -18.39 8.18 4.56
C GLU A 151 -19.57 7.62 3.74
N SER A 152 -19.59 7.83 2.41
CA SER A 152 -20.66 7.36 1.51
C SER A 152 -20.10 7.17 0.10
N PRO A 153 -20.54 6.17 -0.70
CA PRO A 153 -21.63 5.21 -0.48
C PRO A 153 -21.25 3.98 0.37
N ILE A 154 -20.11 4.01 1.07
CA ILE A 154 -19.60 2.87 1.85
C ILE A 154 -19.94 3.06 3.33
N ASP A 155 -21.23 3.00 3.65
CA ASP A 155 -21.75 3.40 4.97
C ASP A 155 -21.41 2.41 6.12
N LYS A 156 -20.80 1.25 5.82
CA LYS A 156 -20.61 0.14 6.77
C LYS A 156 -19.19 -0.05 7.30
N HIS A 157 -18.21 0.74 6.83
CA HIS A 157 -16.82 0.59 7.25
C HIS A 157 -16.11 1.94 7.31
N GLU A 158 -15.40 2.23 8.41
CA GLU A 158 -14.49 3.38 8.51
C GLU A 158 -13.26 3.18 7.60
N ILE A 159 -13.44 3.42 6.31
CA ILE A 159 -12.34 3.41 5.34
C ILE A 159 -11.45 4.61 5.60
N ARG A 160 -10.14 4.33 5.70
CA ARG A 160 -9.10 5.35 5.87
C ARG A 160 -8.11 5.25 4.72
N ILE A 161 -8.07 6.26 3.85
CA ILE A 161 -7.10 6.29 2.74
C ILE A 161 -5.92 7.17 3.16
N GLY A 162 -4.70 6.62 3.13
CA GLY A 162 -3.51 7.39 3.48
C GLY A 162 -3.22 8.51 2.48
N SER A 163 -3.44 9.76 2.87
CA SER A 163 -3.30 10.94 1.99
C SER A 163 -1.88 11.53 1.96
N GLY A 164 -1.00 11.11 2.87
CA GLY A 164 0.41 11.53 2.91
C GLY A 164 1.38 10.55 2.25
N ILE A 165 0.90 9.71 1.33
CA ILE A 165 1.69 8.59 0.79
C ILE A 165 2.16 8.89 -0.60
N GLU A 166 3.48 8.83 -0.73
CA GLU A 166 4.21 9.18 -1.93
C GLU A 166 4.77 7.93 -2.63
N ASN A 167 4.39 6.74 -2.20
CA ASN A 167 4.79 5.49 -2.84
C ASN A 167 3.56 4.79 -3.41
N ALA A 168 3.50 4.68 -4.74
CA ALA A 168 2.39 4.10 -5.48
C ALA A 168 2.03 2.68 -5.06
N PHE A 169 3.03 1.83 -4.80
CA PHE A 169 2.82 0.43 -4.44
C PHE A 169 2.31 0.28 -3.02
N LEU A 170 2.84 1.09 -2.10
CA LEU A 170 2.31 1.17 -0.74
C LEU A 170 0.86 1.67 -0.76
N PHE A 171 0.59 2.72 -1.53
CA PHE A 171 -0.75 3.30 -1.64
C PHE A 171 -1.75 2.27 -2.19
N LEU A 172 -1.42 1.57 -3.27
CA LEU A 172 -2.26 0.49 -3.80
C LEU A 172 -2.49 -0.62 -2.78
N PHE A 173 -1.46 -1.04 -2.04
CA PHE A 173 -1.61 -2.05 -1.00
C PHE A 173 -2.52 -1.57 0.14
N GLN A 174 -2.41 -0.31 0.55
CA GLN A 174 -3.34 0.28 1.51
C GLN A 174 -4.77 0.25 1.00
N LEU A 175 -5.01 0.56 -0.28
CA LEU A 175 -6.35 0.45 -0.85
C LEU A 175 -6.86 -0.98 -0.78
N ARG A 176 -6.02 -1.99 -1.11
CA ARG A 176 -6.37 -3.41 -0.91
C ARG A 176 -6.77 -3.70 0.53
N TYR A 177 -6.04 -3.18 1.51
CA TYR A 177 -6.32 -3.41 2.92
C TYR A 177 -7.60 -2.69 3.38
N GLN A 178 -7.67 -1.38 3.19
CA GLN A 178 -8.68 -0.48 3.73
C GLN A 178 -10.05 -0.65 3.06
N LEU A 179 -10.08 -0.97 1.77
CA LEU A 179 -11.33 -1.21 1.05
C LEU A 179 -11.83 -2.65 1.18
N CYS A 180 -11.08 -3.56 1.81
CA CYS A 180 -11.56 -4.92 2.04
C CYS A 180 -12.76 -4.89 2.98
N PRO A 181 -13.94 -5.40 2.61
CA PRO A 181 -15.14 -5.28 3.44
C PRO A 181 -15.20 -6.30 4.59
N PHE A 182 -14.20 -7.16 4.75
CA PHE A 182 -14.19 -8.26 5.72
C PHE A 182 -13.19 -7.98 6.87
N PRO A 183 -13.66 -7.57 8.07
CA PRO A 183 -12.79 -7.25 9.20
C PRO A 183 -11.83 -8.38 9.58
N ASP A 184 -12.33 -9.61 9.66
CA ASP A 184 -11.50 -10.77 10.04
C ASP A 184 -10.34 -11.01 9.08
N LYS A 185 -10.54 -10.74 7.78
CA LYS A 185 -9.46 -10.83 6.79
C LYS A 185 -8.43 -9.74 6.98
N ARG A 186 -8.84 -8.52 7.31
CA ARG A 186 -7.91 -7.41 7.61
C ARG A 186 -7.10 -7.69 8.87
N THR A 187 -7.72 -8.27 9.89
CA THR A 187 -7.00 -8.70 11.11
C THR A 187 -6.01 -9.82 10.81
N ALA A 188 -6.42 -10.85 10.08
CA ALA A 188 -5.52 -11.95 9.69
C ALA A 188 -4.35 -11.44 8.82
N GLU A 189 -4.62 -10.59 7.83
CA GLU A 189 -3.59 -9.97 6.98
C GLU A 189 -2.60 -9.15 7.81
N ARG A 190 -3.10 -8.33 8.76
CA ARG A 190 -2.25 -7.56 9.67
C ARG A 190 -1.28 -8.47 10.43
N ASP A 191 -1.78 -9.55 11.01
CA ASP A 191 -0.96 -10.48 11.80
C ASP A 191 0.07 -11.23 10.92
N ILE A 192 -0.32 -11.59 9.69
CA ILE A 192 0.61 -12.15 8.70
C ILE A 192 1.73 -11.16 8.39
N LEU A 193 1.40 -9.90 8.10
CA LEU A 193 2.37 -8.86 7.77
C LEU A 193 3.33 -8.56 8.91
N ILE A 194 2.84 -8.47 10.16
CA ILE A 194 3.68 -8.29 11.34
C ILE A 194 4.71 -9.42 11.43
N ASN A 195 4.25 -10.67 11.31
CA ASN A 195 5.12 -11.84 11.39
C ASN A 195 6.12 -11.89 10.23
N LEU A 196 5.66 -11.62 9.01
CA LEU A 196 6.46 -11.62 7.78
C LEU A 196 7.60 -10.61 7.88
N PHE A 197 7.29 -9.34 8.15
CA PHE A 197 8.31 -8.29 8.23
C PHE A 197 9.23 -8.48 9.44
N GLN A 198 8.71 -8.88 10.60
CA GLN A 198 9.54 -9.18 11.75
C GLN A 198 10.59 -10.26 11.43
N ASN A 199 10.16 -11.35 10.81
CA ASN A 199 11.06 -12.46 10.46
C ASN A 199 12.06 -12.04 9.40
N ALA A 200 11.59 -11.40 8.33
CA ALA A 200 12.44 -11.01 7.22
C ALA A 200 13.52 -9.99 7.66
N ILE A 201 13.18 -9.02 8.52
CA ILE A 201 14.16 -8.05 9.04
C ILE A 201 15.19 -8.75 9.95
N ARG A 202 14.75 -9.63 10.88
CA ARG A 202 15.67 -10.32 11.80
C ARG A 202 16.63 -11.25 11.07
N LYS A 203 16.12 -12.00 10.09
CA LYS A 203 16.89 -12.98 9.32
C LYS A 203 17.60 -12.37 8.11
N LYS A 204 17.33 -11.10 7.79
CA LYS A 204 17.81 -10.41 6.59
C LYS A 204 17.39 -11.12 5.30
N GLU A 205 16.17 -11.65 5.29
CA GLU A 205 15.57 -12.36 4.15
C GLU A 205 14.84 -11.38 3.23
N THR A 206 14.75 -11.75 1.96
CA THR A 206 13.93 -11.02 0.97
C THR A 206 12.50 -11.53 1.05
N ILE A 207 11.53 -10.61 1.08
CA ILE A 207 10.11 -10.95 0.97
C ILE A 207 9.75 -11.10 -0.51
N THR A 208 9.18 -12.23 -0.89
CA THR A 208 8.62 -12.41 -2.22
C THR A 208 7.25 -11.76 -2.32
N ILE A 209 6.85 -11.39 -3.52
CA ILE A 209 5.54 -10.75 -3.78
C ILE A 209 4.39 -11.70 -3.39
N ASN A 210 4.60 -13.01 -3.53
CA ASN A 210 3.61 -14.01 -3.11
C ASN A 210 3.48 -14.09 -1.60
N GLU A 211 4.57 -13.96 -0.83
CA GLU A 211 4.47 -13.92 0.65
C GLU A 211 3.81 -12.62 1.14
N LEU A 212 4.04 -11.50 0.43
CA LEU A 212 3.46 -10.21 0.80
C LEU A 212 1.94 -10.14 0.58
N MET A 213 1.39 -10.89 -0.37
CA MET A 213 0.00 -10.75 -0.84
C MET A 213 -0.76 -12.07 -1.01
N GLY A 214 -0.18 -13.18 -0.56
CA GLY A 214 -0.70 -14.54 -0.74
C GLY A 214 -1.56 -15.03 0.41
#